data_AF-F4CCC1-F1
#
_entry.id   AF-F4CCC1-F1
#
_cell.length_a   1.000
_cell.length_b   1.000
_cell.length_c   1.000
_cell.angle_alpha   90.00
_cell.angle_beta   90.00
_cell.angle_gamma   90.00
#
_symmetry.space_group_name_H-M   'P 1'
#
loop_
_entity.id
_entity.type
_entity.pdbx_description
1 polymer ?
#
loop_
_entity_poly.entity_id
_entity_poly.type
_entity_poly.pdbx_seq_one_letter_code
_entity_poly.pdbx_strand_id
1 'polypeptide(L)' 'MSEWKLKRSWRQIKNQIRTKWSELTEDDLYYEEGKEIELVHRLEQKTGKSREDIVDYLNHLSFISDLKLRA' A
#
# COMPACT_ATOMS: atom_id res chain seq x y z
N MET A 1 12.10 16.74 9.91
CA MET A 1 11.64 16.93 8.53
C MET A 1 12.15 15.75 7.72
N SER A 2 11.46 14.62 7.75
CA SER A 2 11.89 13.42 7.01
C SER A 2 11.03 13.30 5.77
N GLU A 3 11.60 13.76 4.66
CA GLU A 3 11.09 13.60 3.31
C GLU A 3 10.73 12.12 3.05
N TRP A 4 9.43 11.86 2.92
CA TRP A 4 8.84 10.86 2.03
C TRP A 4 9.60 9.52 1.90
N LYS A 5 9.65 8.75 2.99
CA LYS A 5 10.17 7.37 3.00
C LYS A 5 9.32 6.36 2.22
N LEU A 6 8.11 6.75 1.83
CA LEU A 6 7.17 5.90 1.10
C LEU A 6 7.75 5.36 -0.21
N LYS A 7 8.59 6.10 -0.94
CA LYS A 7 9.12 5.63 -2.23
C LYS A 7 10.04 4.41 -2.11
N ARG A 8 10.80 4.27 -1.02
CA ARG A 8 11.65 3.09 -0.77
C ARG A 8 10.84 1.90 -0.23
N SER A 9 9.85 2.18 0.63
CA SER A 9 8.97 1.16 1.23
C SER A 9 7.88 0.67 0.28
N TRP A 10 7.42 1.48 -0.68
CA TRP A 10 6.27 1.16 -1.55
C TRP A 10 6.50 -0.12 -2.35
N ARG A 11 7.71 -0.39 -2.84
CA ARG A 11 8.02 -1.64 -3.55
C ARG A 11 7.79 -2.89 -2.67
N GLN A 12 8.12 -2.79 -1.37
CA GLN A 12 7.91 -3.87 -0.42
C GLN A 12 6.43 -3.99 -0.03
N ILE A 13 5.79 -2.85 0.23
CA ILE A 13 4.35 -2.76 0.52
C ILE A 13 3.55 -3.36 -0.64
N LYS A 14 3.84 -2.96 -1.89
CA LYS A 14 3.27 -3.52 -3.13
C LYS A 14 3.38 -5.04 -3.20
N ASN A 15 4.55 -5.60 -2.89
CA ASN A 15 4.74 -7.05 -2.88
C ASN A 15 3.87 -7.76 -1.83
N GLN A 16 3.75 -7.18 -0.63
CA GLN A 16 2.89 -7.74 0.43
C GLN A 16 1.41 -7.68 0.05
N ILE A 17 0.97 -6.55 -0.50
CA ILE A 17 -0.38 -6.36 -1.02
C ILE A 17 -0.71 -7.40 -2.08
N ARG A 18 0.17 -7.60 -3.07
CA ARG A 18 0.00 -8.61 -4.12
C ARG A 18 -0.01 -10.04 -3.56
N THR A 19 0.74 -10.30 -2.49
CA THR A 19 0.75 -11.62 -1.85
C THR A 19 -0.56 -11.88 -1.10
N LYS A 20 -1.14 -10.84 -0.48
CA LYS A 20 -2.43 -10.92 0.20
C LYS A 20 -3.61 -11.03 -0.76
N TRP A 21 -3.56 -10.28 -1.87
CA TRP A 21 -4.60 -10.22 -2.88
C TRP A 21 -4.00 -10.58 -4.24
N SER A 22 -4.08 -11.87 -4.59
CA SER A 22 -3.55 -12.43 -5.84
C SER A 22 -4.27 -11.94 -7.09
N GLU A 23 -5.47 -11.36 -6.93
CA GLU A 23 -6.27 -10.73 -7.99
C GLU A 23 -5.74 -9.35 -8.43
N LEU A 24 -4.89 -8.72 -7.62
CA LEU A 24 -4.36 -7.39 -7.93
C LEU A 24 -3.17 -7.47 -8.88
N THR A 25 -3.24 -6.68 -9.95
CA THR A 25 -2.17 -6.59 -10.95
C THR A 25 -1.16 -5.50 -10.62
N GLU A 26 -0.06 -5.46 -11.37
CA GLU A 26 0.93 -4.39 -11.20
C GLU A 26 0.36 -2.99 -11.45
N ASP A 27 -0.61 -2.86 -12.36
CA ASP A 27 -1.35 -1.64 -12.67
C ASP A 27 -2.29 -1.23 -11.54
N ASP A 28 -2.97 -2.20 -10.91
CA ASP A 28 -3.87 -1.92 -9.78
C ASP A 28 -3.10 -1.37 -8.56
N LEU A 29 -1.82 -1.74 -8.45
CA LEU A 29 -0.90 -1.33 -7.39
C LEU A 29 0.00 -0.15 -7.78
N TYR A 30 -0.30 0.50 -8.90
CA TYR A 30 0.39 1.71 -9.30
C TYR A 30 0.00 2.85 -8.36
N TYR A 31 1.01 3.43 -7.70
CA TYR A 31 0.84 4.52 -6.75
C TYR A 31 1.65 5.71 -7.22
N GLU A 32 0.99 6.86 -7.24
CA GLU A 32 1.60 8.16 -7.41
C GLU A 32 1.36 9.01 -6.18
N GLU A 33 2.33 9.88 -5.95
CA GLU A 33 2.33 10.83 -4.85
C GLU A 33 1.07 11.71 -4.87
N GLY A 34 0.31 11.74 -3.77
CA GLY A 34 -0.96 12.49 -3.68
C GLY A 34 -2.18 11.78 -4.28
N LYS A 35 -2.04 10.57 -4.82
CA LYS A 35 -3.15 9.73 -5.32
C LYS A 35 -3.58 8.63 -4.35
N GLU A 36 -3.39 8.80 -3.04
CA GLU A 36 -3.80 7.79 -2.05
C GLU A 36 -5.29 7.43 -2.16
N ILE A 37 -6.15 8.43 -2.38
CA ILE A 37 -7.60 8.23 -2.47
C ILE A 37 -7.95 7.36 -3.68
N GLU A 38 -7.32 7.61 -4.84
CA GLU A 38 -7.57 6.87 -6.07
C GLU A 38 -7.09 5.42 -5.95
N LEU A 39 -5.91 5.21 -5.38
CA LEU A 39 -5.37 3.88 -5.11
C LEU A 39 -6.32 3.08 -4.21
N VAL A 40 -6.75 3.66 -3.09
CA VAL A 40 -7.65 2.98 -2.15
C VAL A 40 -8.99 2.64 -2.79
N HIS A 41 -9.56 3.54 -3.58
CA HIS A 41 -10.82 3.27 -4.29
C HIS A 41 -10.67 2.15 -5.32
N ARG A 42 -9.54 2.11 -6.05
CA ARG A 42 -9.24 1.02 -6.99
C ARG A 42 -9.11 -0.32 -6.28
N LEU A 43 -8.42 -0.34 -5.16
CA LEU A 43 -8.26 -1.53 -4.32
C LEU A 43 -9.61 -2.01 -3.76
N GLU A 44 -10.48 -1.10 -3.35
CA GLU A 44 -11.84 -1.40 -2.87
C GLU A 44 -12.65 -2.10 -3.97
N GLN A 45 -12.66 -1.55 -5.18
CA GLN A 45 -13.37 -2.14 -6.32
C GLN A 45 -12.83 -3.50 -6.73
N LYS A 46 -11.51 -3.72 -6.61
CA LYS A 46 -10.87 -4.97 -7.03
C LYS A 46 -10.98 -6.07 -5.99
N THR A 47 -10.72 -5.76 -4.73
CA THR A 47 -10.67 -6.74 -3.63
C THR A 47 -12.03 -6.98 -2.97
N GLY A 48 -13.02 -6.11 -3.22
CA GLY A 48 -14.31 -6.12 -2.54
C GLY A 48 -14.21 -5.86 -1.03
N LYS A 49 -13.08 -5.35 -0.55
CA LYS A 49 -12.85 -5.00 0.86
C LYS A 49 -13.28 -3.57 1.13
N SER A 50 -13.71 -3.31 2.36
CA SER A 50 -14.04 -1.97 2.79
C SER A 50 -12.82 -1.06 2.72
N ARG A 51 -13.07 0.21 2.41
CA ARG A 51 -12.03 1.26 2.43
C ARG A 51 -11.19 1.24 3.71
N GLU A 52 -11.82 1.05 4.86
CA GLU A 52 -11.15 1.00 6.17
C GLU A 52 -10.15 -0.15 6.26
N ASP A 53 -10.55 -1.37 5.88
CA ASP A 53 -9.66 -2.55 5.87
C ASP A 53 -8.42 -2.33 5.01
N ILE A 54 -8.59 -1.68 3.86
CA ILE A 54 -7.50 -1.38 2.92
C ILE A 54 -6.56 -0.35 3.56
N VAL A 55 -7.10 0.74 4.09
CA VAL A 55 -6.32 1.80 4.73
C VAL A 55 -5.56 1.27 5.94
N ASP A 56 -6.20 0.50 6.81
CA ASP A 56 -5.55 -0.13 7.97
C ASP A 56 -4.43 -1.07 7.54
N TYR A 57 -4.66 -1.86 6.50
CA TYR A 57 -3.63 -2.75 5.98
C TYR A 57 -2.43 -1.98 5.40
N LEU A 58 -2.68 -0.92 4.62
CA LEU A 58 -1.62 -0.06 4.07
C LEU A 58 -0.82 0.63 5.18
N ASN A 59 -1.50 1.16 6.21
CA ASN A 59 -0.86 1.79 7.37
C ASN A 59 0.00 0.80 8.14
N HIS A 60 -0.51 -0.40 8.39
CA HIS A 60 0.23 -1.47 9.05
C HIS A 60 1.49 -1.86 8.28
N LEU A 61 1.40 -1.99 6.94
CA LEU A 61 2.56 -2.29 6.11
C LEU A 61 3.59 -1.15 6.08
N SER A 62 3.14 0.11 6.08
CA SER A 62 4.04 1.27 6.21
C SER A 62 4.80 1.20 7.53
N PHE A 63 4.09 0.96 8.63
CA PHE A 63 4.70 0.86 9.96
C PHE A 63 5.72 -0.27 10.07
N ILE A 64 5.42 -1.46 9.55
CA ILE A 64 6.37 -2.58 9.52
C ILE A 64 7.62 -2.25 8.71
N SER A 65 7.45 -1.61 7.55
CA SER A 65 8.58 -1.23 6.70
C SER A 65 9.48 -0.22 7.41
N ASP A 66 8.89 0.74 8.13
CA ASP A 66 9.63 1.71 8.97
C ASP A 66 10.32 1.06 10.17
N LEU A 67 9.69 0.07 10.82
CA LEU A 67 10.30 -0.70 11.92
C LEU A 67 11.54 -1.47 11.45
N LYS A 68 11.44 -2.16 10.29
CA LYS A 68 12.54 -2.97 9.75
C LYS A 68 13.76 -2.14 9.33
N LEU A 69 13.58 -0.85 9.07
CA LEU A 69 14.67 0.07 8.75
C LEU A 69 15.38 0.65 9.99
N ARG A 70 14.82 0.43 11.18
CA ARG A 70 15.37 0.90 12.47
C ARG A 70 16.11 -0.19 13.26
N ALA A 71 16.05 -1.44 12.82
CA ALA A 71 16.78 -2.58 13.37
C ALA A 71 18.04 -2.86 12.54
#